data_AF-A0AA36M8N3-F1
#
_entry.id   AF-A0AA36M8N3-F1
#
_cell.length_a   1.000
_cell.length_b   1.000
_cell.length_c   1.000
_cell.angle_alpha   90.00
_cell.angle_beta   90.00
_cell.angle_gamma   90.00
#
_symmetry.space_group_name_H-M   'P 1'
#
loop_
_entity.id
_entity.type
_entity.pdbx_description
1 polymer ?
#
loop_
_entity_poly.entity_id
_entity_poly.type
_entity_poly.pdbx_seq_one_letter_code
_entity_poly.pdbx_strand_id
1 'polypeptide(L)'
;MSVQRQLREDWDNREYEQIVADNVKNIANFLSSFELSCRSKLASLSDKLNLLEKKVEFLEARITRGDTLTKEQARRSVLQVYKDLQRMTPKFWWDFGMHDMPLGVFRSVLKKQFMKNSQITDFRVIDRLVEETKQHMVAIQYAFYNPDHVRNYLFRENVEAKPKDFLSKFLNGQE
;
A
#
# COMPACT_ATOMS: atom_id res chain seq x y z
N MET A 1 -8.50 -26.13 -68.27
CA MET A 1 -7.30 -25.86 -67.46
C MET A 1 -6.51 -27.16 -67.32
N SER A 2 -5.16 -27.11 -67.20
CA SER A 2 -4.37 -28.33 -67.00
C SER A 2 -4.46 -28.79 -65.54
N VAL A 3 -4.46 -30.11 -65.32
CA VAL A 3 -4.50 -30.74 -63.98
C VAL A 3 -3.43 -30.15 -63.05
N GLN A 4 -2.25 -29.81 -63.60
CA GLN A 4 -1.15 -29.18 -62.86
C GLN A 4 -1.50 -27.80 -62.29
N ARG A 5 -2.26 -26.98 -63.02
CA ARG A 5 -2.72 -25.66 -62.53
C ARG A 5 -3.77 -25.83 -61.44
N GLN A 6 -4.70 -26.77 -61.65
CA GLN A 6 -5.74 -27.07 -60.67
C GLN A 6 -5.15 -27.59 -59.35
N LEU A 7 -4.11 -28.43 -59.42
CA LEU A 7 -3.38 -28.87 -58.23
C LEU A 7 -2.69 -27.69 -57.54
N ARG A 8 -1.99 -26.82 -58.28
CA ARG A 8 -1.36 -25.62 -57.71
C ARG A 8 -2.37 -24.75 -56.97
N GLU A 9 -3.49 -24.44 -57.60
CA GLU A 9 -4.57 -23.64 -57.02
C GLU A 9 -5.14 -24.29 -55.75
N ASP A 10 -5.28 -25.61 -55.71
CA ASP A 10 -5.72 -26.34 -54.52
C ASP A 10 -4.70 -26.25 -53.36
N TRP A 11 -3.39 -26.36 -53.66
CA TRP A 11 -2.33 -26.16 -52.66
C TRP A 11 -2.33 -24.73 -52.11
N ASP A 12 -2.42 -23.73 -53.00
CA ASP A 12 -2.42 -22.31 -52.62
C ASP A 12 -3.68 -21.97 -51.79
N ASN A 13 -4.84 -22.55 -52.12
CA ASN A 13 -6.07 -22.40 -51.32
C ASN A 13 -5.95 -23.03 -49.94
N ARG A 14 -5.35 -24.23 -49.82
CA ARG A 14 -5.12 -24.88 -48.52
C ARG A 14 -4.14 -24.10 -47.65
N GLU A 15 -3.09 -23.54 -48.23
CA GLU A 15 -2.15 -22.68 -47.53
C GLU A 15 -2.85 -21.41 -47.03
N TYR A 16 -3.67 -20.78 -47.87
CA TYR A 16 -4.47 -19.62 -47.47
C TYR A 16 -5.44 -19.94 -46.34
N GLU A 17 -6.19 -21.05 -46.45
CA GLU A 17 -7.09 -21.52 -45.39
C GLU A 17 -6.36 -21.79 -44.07
N GLN A 18 -5.17 -22.40 -44.13
CA GLN A 18 -4.36 -22.69 -42.95
C GLN A 18 -3.87 -21.40 -42.27
N ILE A 19 -3.38 -20.43 -43.05
CA ILE A 19 -2.96 -19.12 -42.52
C ILE A 19 -4.12 -18.41 -41.82
N VAL A 20 -5.32 -18.45 -42.43
CA VAL A 20 -6.52 -17.87 -41.82
C VAL A 20 -6.88 -18.62 -40.53
N ALA A 21 -6.84 -19.95 -40.52
CA ALA A 21 -7.11 -20.76 -39.33
C ALA A 21 -6.12 -20.47 -38.18
N ASP A 22 -4.82 -20.35 -38.49
CA ASP A 22 -3.79 -20.04 -37.50
C ASP A 22 -3.95 -18.63 -36.94
N ASN A 23 -4.30 -17.65 -37.78
CA ASN A 23 -4.61 -16.29 -37.34
C ASN A 23 -5.84 -16.26 -36.42
N VAL A 24 -6.92 -16.97 -36.78
CA VAL A 24 -8.11 -17.10 -35.93
C VAL A 24 -7.76 -17.73 -34.58
N LYS A 25 -6.91 -18.76 -34.57
CA LYS A 25 -6.43 -19.41 -33.34
C LYS A 25 -5.59 -18.47 -32.47
N ASN A 26 -4.70 -17.69 -33.07
CA ASN A 26 -3.87 -16.72 -32.35
C ASN A 26 -4.72 -15.62 -31.71
N ILE A 27 -5.73 -15.11 -32.43
CA ILE A 27 -6.69 -14.14 -31.90
C ILE A 27 -7.45 -14.76 -30.72
N ALA A 28 -7.94 -16.00 -30.85
CA ALA A 28 -8.63 -16.68 -29.75
C ALA A 28 -7.75 -16.83 -28.50
N ASN A 29 -6.49 -17.25 -28.66
CA ASN A 29 -5.54 -17.39 -27.56
C ASN A 29 -5.25 -16.04 -26.87
N PHE A 30 -5.07 -14.98 -27.66
CA PHE A 30 -4.89 -13.63 -27.12
C PHE A 30 -6.10 -13.22 -26.30
N LEU A 31 -7.32 -13.37 -26.85
CA LEU A 31 -8.55 -13.00 -26.17
C LEU A 31 -8.72 -13.76 -24.83
N SER A 32 -8.35 -15.04 -24.76
CA SER A 32 -8.38 -15.79 -23.50
C SER A 32 -7.33 -15.30 -22.48
N SER A 33 -6.10 -15.04 -22.91
CA SER A 33 -5.05 -14.51 -22.01
C SER A 33 -5.37 -13.10 -21.50
N PHE A 34 -5.99 -12.29 -22.36
CA PHE A 34 -6.43 -10.94 -22.05
C PHE A 34 -7.60 -10.95 -21.07
N GLU A 35 -8.60 -11.82 -21.27
CA GLU A 35 -9.74 -12.00 -20.36
C GLU A 35 -9.28 -12.42 -18.96
N LEU A 36 -8.37 -13.39 -18.86
CA LEU A 36 -7.79 -13.82 -17.57
C LEU A 36 -7.01 -12.71 -16.87
N SER A 37 -6.22 -11.92 -17.60
CA SER A 37 -5.49 -10.79 -17.02
C SER A 37 -6.44 -9.69 -16.52
N CYS A 38 -7.49 -9.39 -17.29
CA CYS A 38 -8.50 -8.42 -16.90
C CYS A 38 -9.30 -8.88 -15.67
N ARG A 39 -9.69 -10.16 -15.59
CA ARG A 39 -10.32 -10.73 -14.39
C ARG A 39 -9.44 -10.66 -13.15
N SER A 40 -8.16 -11.04 -13.25
CA SER A 40 -7.22 -10.99 -12.13
C SER A 40 -7.00 -9.55 -11.62
N LYS A 41 -6.95 -8.57 -12.54
CA LYS A 41 -6.87 -7.14 -12.19
C LYS A 41 -8.16 -6.60 -11.58
N LEU A 42 -9.33 -6.98 -12.10
CA LEU A 42 -10.64 -6.64 -11.53
C LEU A 42 -10.82 -7.20 -10.12
N ALA A 43 -10.35 -8.43 -9.85
CA ALA A 43 -10.34 -9.00 -8.50
C ALA A 43 -9.42 -8.23 -7.54
N SER A 44 -8.20 -7.90 -7.99
CA SER A 44 -7.25 -7.10 -7.20
C SER A 44 -7.76 -5.69 -6.89
N LEU A 45 -8.59 -5.09 -7.76
CA LEU A 45 -9.23 -3.80 -7.49
C LEU A 45 -10.47 -3.93 -6.59
N SER A 46 -11.22 -5.03 -6.70
CA SER A 46 -12.36 -5.34 -5.82
C SER A 46 -11.92 -5.55 -4.35
N ASP A 47 -10.78 -6.20 -4.12
CA ASP A 47 -10.22 -6.35 -2.76
C ASP A 47 -9.72 -5.01 -2.19
N LYS A 48 -9.19 -4.14 -3.06
CA LYS A 48 -8.80 -2.76 -2.69
C LYS A 48 -10.03 -1.89 -2.36
N LEU A 49 -11.15 -2.05 -3.08
CA LEU A 49 -12.44 -1.39 -2.84
C LEU A 49 -13.02 -1.81 -1.47
N ASN A 50 -13.02 -3.11 -1.15
CA ASN A 50 -13.49 -3.63 0.14
C ASN A 50 -12.63 -3.16 1.34
N LEU A 51 -11.32 -3.03 1.17
CA LEU A 51 -10.43 -2.55 2.23
C LEU A 51 -10.56 -1.04 2.46
N LEU A 52 -11.00 -0.28 1.45
CA LEU A 52 -11.33 1.14 1.60
C LEU A 52 -12.73 1.33 2.21
N GLU A 53 -13.72 0.51 1.87
CA GLU A 53 -15.05 0.50 2.52
C GLU A 53 -14.94 0.25 4.04
N LYS A 54 -14.13 -0.72 4.49
CA LYS A 54 -13.88 -0.95 5.94
C LYS A 54 -13.11 0.19 6.64
N LYS A 55 -12.34 0.98 5.88
CA LYS A 55 -11.64 2.17 6.42
C LYS A 55 -12.58 3.36 6.61
N VAL A 56 -13.62 3.50 5.78
CA VAL A 56 -14.65 4.56 5.91
C VAL A 56 -15.60 4.25 7.07
N GLU A 57 -16.03 3.00 7.21
CA GLU A 57 -16.96 2.57 8.28
C GLU A 57 -16.36 2.68 9.69
N PHE A 58 -15.06 2.39 9.85
CA PHE A 58 -14.34 2.59 11.11
C PHE A 58 -14.06 4.07 11.44
N LEU A 59 -13.92 4.93 10.42
CA LEU A 59 -13.82 6.38 10.62
C LEU A 59 -15.17 6.98 11.08
N GLU A 60 -16.30 6.48 10.55
CA GLU A 60 -17.67 6.85 10.97
C GLU A 60 -18.01 6.40 12.40
N ALA A 61 -17.54 5.22 12.84
CA ALA A 61 -17.71 4.73 14.21
C ALA A 61 -16.98 5.56 15.28
N ARG A 62 -15.98 6.34 14.87
CA ARG A 62 -15.12 7.11 15.78
C ARG A 62 -15.46 8.59 15.91
N ILE A 63 -16.32 9.14 15.07
CA ILE A 63 -16.81 10.52 15.22
C ILE A 63 -18.12 10.56 16.04
N THR A 64 -18.86 9.45 16.13
CA THR A 64 -20.25 9.41 16.59
C THR A 64 -20.47 9.31 18.12
N ARG A 65 -19.45 9.12 18.99
CA ARG A 65 -19.70 8.93 20.46
C ARG A 65 -18.93 9.76 21.49
N GLY A 66 -17.85 10.49 21.15
CA GLY A 66 -17.26 11.50 22.03
C GLY A 66 -16.90 11.05 23.47
N ASP A 67 -16.09 10.00 23.63
CA ASP A 67 -15.67 9.53 24.97
C ASP A 67 -14.62 10.45 25.62
N THR A 68 -13.83 11.16 24.82
CA THR A 68 -12.82 12.10 25.31
C THR A 68 -13.39 13.51 25.36
N LEU A 69 -13.95 13.86 26.51
CA LEU A 69 -14.54 15.18 26.78
C LEU A 69 -13.56 16.13 27.46
N THR A 70 -12.44 15.61 27.95
CA THR A 70 -11.44 16.35 28.74
C THR A 70 -10.02 16.10 28.26
N LYS A 71 -9.14 17.07 28.51
CA LYS A 71 -7.72 16.99 28.17
C LYS A 71 -7.02 15.85 28.91
N GLU A 72 -7.46 15.54 30.13
CA GLU A 72 -6.94 14.48 30.99
C GLU A 72 -7.25 13.11 30.39
N GLN A 73 -8.48 12.88 29.92
CA GLN A 73 -8.86 11.66 29.22
C GLN A 73 -8.04 11.49 27.93
N ALA A 74 -7.91 12.55 27.13
CA ALA A 74 -7.12 12.53 25.89
C ALA A 74 -5.66 12.12 26.17
N ARG A 75 -5.06 12.77 27.17
CA ARG A 75 -3.68 12.49 27.60
C ARG A 75 -3.53 11.05 28.10
N ARG A 76 -4.50 10.54 28.87
CA ARG A 76 -4.48 9.15 29.35
C ARG A 76 -4.56 8.16 28.19
N SER A 77 -5.48 8.36 27.24
CA SER A 77 -5.66 7.50 26.06
C SER A 77 -4.42 7.46 25.19
N VAL A 78 -3.82 8.62 24.90
CA VAL A 78 -2.56 8.72 24.15
C VAL A 78 -1.41 8.02 24.88
N LEU A 79 -1.25 8.27 26.19
CA LEU A 79 -0.21 7.62 26.99
C LEU A 79 -0.39 6.10 27.07
N GLN A 80 -1.63 5.62 27.12
CA GLN A 80 -1.93 4.20 27.17
C GLN A 80 -1.49 3.52 25.86
N VAL A 81 -1.96 4.01 24.71
CA VAL A 81 -1.56 3.47 23.40
C VAL A 81 -0.05 3.57 23.17
N TYR A 82 0.59 4.67 23.61
CA TYR A 82 2.05 4.79 23.56
C TYR A 82 2.76 3.71 24.37
N LYS A 83 2.33 3.45 25.61
CA LYS A 83 2.91 2.39 26.46
C LYS A 83 2.69 1.01 25.84
N ASP A 84 1.51 0.75 25.28
CA ASP A 84 1.19 -0.54 24.65
C ASP A 84 2.08 -0.79 23.42
N LEU A 85 2.28 0.22 22.57
CA LEU A 85 3.22 0.14 21.45
C LEU A 85 4.66 -0.09 21.94
N GLN A 86 5.12 0.63 22.98
CA GLN A 86 6.47 0.48 23.53
C GLN A 86 6.73 -0.91 24.12
N ARG A 87 5.72 -1.57 24.69
CA ARG A 87 5.80 -2.96 25.17
C ARG A 87 5.90 -3.96 24.01
N MET A 88 5.17 -3.75 22.92
CA MET A 88 5.25 -4.58 21.71
C MET A 88 6.57 -4.39 20.93
N THR A 89 7.25 -3.26 21.15
CA THR A 89 8.41 -2.83 20.36
C THR A 89 9.56 -3.84 20.25
N PRO A 90 9.99 -4.57 21.29
CA PRO A 90 11.08 -5.56 21.15
C PRO A 90 10.75 -6.67 20.16
N LYS A 91 9.51 -7.17 20.18
CA LYS A 91 9.05 -8.20 19.23
C LYS A 91 8.90 -7.62 17.83
N PHE A 92 8.28 -6.44 17.72
CA PHE A 92 8.17 -5.72 16.45
C PHE A 92 9.53 -5.47 15.78
N TRP A 93 10.52 -5.03 16.57
CA TRP A 93 11.90 -4.78 16.12
C TRP A 93 12.55 -6.05 15.55
N TRP A 94 12.34 -7.19 16.20
CA TRP A 94 12.85 -8.49 15.77
C TRP A 94 12.13 -9.00 14.50
N ASP A 95 10.80 -9.05 14.54
CA ASP A 95 9.98 -9.65 13.47
C ASP A 95 10.10 -8.89 12.14
N PHE A 96 10.30 -7.57 12.19
CA PHE A 96 10.44 -6.74 11.00
C PHE A 96 11.92 -6.50 10.62
N GLY A 97 12.87 -7.19 11.27
CA GLY A 97 14.28 -7.20 10.91
C GLY A 97 14.97 -5.84 11.03
N MET A 98 14.66 -5.07 12.09
CA MET A 98 15.20 -3.71 12.30
C MET A 98 16.55 -3.71 13.03
N HIS A 99 17.32 -4.80 12.92
CA HIS A 99 18.56 -5.05 13.67
C HIS A 99 19.72 -4.15 13.27
N ASP A 100 19.61 -3.47 12.12
CA ASP A 100 20.52 -2.41 11.70
C ASP A 100 20.51 -1.21 12.66
N MET A 101 19.52 -1.13 13.54
CA MET A 101 19.38 -0.09 14.55
C MET A 101 19.25 -0.70 15.96
N PRO A 102 19.97 -0.17 16.98
CA PRO A 102 19.77 -0.61 18.35
C PRO A 102 18.33 -0.37 18.83
N LEU A 103 17.78 -1.30 19.62
CA LEU A 103 16.38 -1.23 20.11
C LEU A 103 16.05 0.11 20.81
N GLY A 104 17.00 0.69 21.56
CA GLY A 104 16.82 1.98 22.22
C GLY A 104 16.61 3.13 21.22
N VAL A 105 17.32 3.10 20.09
CA VAL A 105 17.16 4.09 19.01
C VAL A 105 15.82 3.86 18.32
N PHE A 106 15.41 2.62 18.06
CA PHE A 106 14.11 2.33 17.46
C PHE A 106 12.94 2.83 18.33
N ARG A 107 13.01 2.63 19.65
CA ARG A 107 12.04 3.19 20.61
C ARG A 107 11.95 4.71 20.53
N SER A 108 13.09 5.39 20.31
CA SER A 108 13.13 6.84 20.16
C SER A 108 12.49 7.33 18.85
N VAL A 109 12.61 6.55 17.76
CA VAL A 109 11.96 6.85 16.48
C VAL A 109 10.43 6.77 16.62
N LEU A 110 9.92 5.74 17.27
CA LEU A 110 8.49 5.62 17.56
C LEU A 110 8.01 6.79 18.42
N LYS A 111 8.76 7.18 19.45
CA LYS A 111 8.46 8.36 20.27
C LYS A 111 8.42 9.65 19.43
N LYS A 112 9.33 9.81 18.46
CA LYS A 112 9.35 10.98 17.56
C LYS A 112 8.03 11.12 16.80
N GLN A 113 7.44 10.03 16.32
CA GLN A 113 6.16 10.07 15.59
C GLN A 113 5.01 10.62 16.46
N PHE A 114 4.95 10.27 17.75
CA PHE A 114 3.96 10.84 18.66
C PHE A 114 4.20 12.34 18.90
N MET A 115 5.47 12.76 19.02
CA MET A 115 5.82 14.16 19.26
C MET A 115 5.49 15.08 18.07
N LYS A 116 5.45 14.56 16.83
CA LYS A 116 5.03 15.33 15.63
C LYS A 116 3.61 15.88 15.74
N ASN A 117 2.78 15.26 16.57
CA ASN A 117 1.38 15.61 16.76
C ASN A 117 1.16 16.34 18.10
N SER A 118 2.23 16.79 18.77
CA SER A 118 2.16 17.40 20.11
C SER A 118 1.35 18.70 20.17
N GLN A 119 1.27 19.41 19.05
CA GLN A 119 0.53 20.67 18.88
C GLN A 119 -0.97 20.50 18.65
N ILE A 120 -1.46 19.26 18.44
CA ILE A 120 -2.88 19.03 18.18
C ILE A 120 -3.68 19.23 19.46
N THR A 121 -4.72 20.05 19.37
CA THR A 121 -5.59 20.42 20.50
C THR A 121 -7.00 19.83 20.41
N ASP A 122 -7.51 19.58 19.19
CA ASP A 122 -8.85 19.01 18.99
C ASP A 122 -8.91 17.56 19.46
N PHE A 123 -9.75 17.29 20.45
CA PHE A 123 -9.90 15.97 21.07
C PHE A 123 -10.39 14.91 20.10
N ARG A 124 -11.22 15.26 19.12
CA ARG A 124 -11.71 14.29 18.13
C ARG A 124 -10.58 13.84 17.21
N VAL A 125 -9.68 14.77 16.87
CA VAL A 125 -8.51 14.47 16.06
C VAL A 125 -7.53 13.60 16.86
N ILE A 126 -7.35 13.91 18.15
CA ILE A 126 -6.55 13.08 19.05
C ILE A 126 -7.15 11.67 19.13
N ASP A 127 -8.44 11.55 19.38
CA ASP A 127 -9.14 10.28 19.41
C ASP A 127 -8.97 9.55 18.09
N ARG A 128 -9.12 10.23 16.95
CA ARG A 128 -8.89 9.73 15.58
C ARG A 128 -7.45 9.23 15.34
N LEU A 129 -6.45 9.84 15.97
CA LEU A 129 -5.07 9.37 15.88
C LEU A 129 -4.81 8.19 16.81
N VAL A 130 -5.47 8.13 17.97
CA VAL A 130 -5.31 7.05 18.95
C VAL A 130 -5.76 5.71 18.38
N GLU A 131 -6.98 5.57 17.86
CA GLU A 131 -7.37 4.29 17.23
C GLU A 131 -6.74 4.04 15.87
N GLU A 132 -6.29 5.06 15.13
CA GLU A 132 -5.48 4.81 13.92
C GLU A 132 -4.17 4.12 14.32
N THR A 133 -3.57 4.58 15.43
CA THR A 133 -2.42 3.91 16.03
C THR A 133 -2.76 2.48 16.48
N LYS A 134 -3.93 2.25 17.10
CA LYS A 134 -4.37 0.88 17.45
C LYS A 134 -4.54 -0.01 16.22
N GLN A 135 -5.10 0.52 15.13
CA GLN A 135 -5.20 -0.22 13.87
C GLN A 135 -3.82 -0.57 13.30
N HIS A 136 -2.86 0.36 13.33
CA HIS A 136 -1.49 0.08 12.94
C HIS A 136 -0.84 -0.99 13.83
N MET A 137 -1.08 -0.96 15.14
CA MET A 137 -0.59 -2.00 16.06
C MET A 137 -1.16 -3.38 15.69
N VAL A 138 -2.47 -3.47 15.38
CA VAL A 138 -3.09 -4.71 14.90
C VAL A 138 -2.46 -5.16 13.59
N ALA A 139 -2.31 -4.26 12.61
CA ALA A 139 -1.71 -4.59 11.32
C ALA A 139 -0.25 -5.08 11.45
N ILE A 140 0.53 -4.52 12.37
CA ILE A 140 1.89 -4.98 12.69
C ILE A 140 1.86 -6.36 13.36
N GLN A 141 1.00 -6.54 14.37
CA GLN A 141 0.90 -7.79 15.13
C GLN A 141 0.53 -8.99 14.25
N TYR A 142 -0.35 -8.79 13.27
CA TYR A 142 -0.79 -9.83 12.32
C TYR A 142 -0.02 -9.81 11.00
N ALA A 143 1.07 -9.05 10.90
CA ALA A 143 1.92 -8.95 9.71
C ALA A 143 1.16 -8.60 8.41
N PHE A 144 0.10 -7.78 8.52
CA PHE A 144 -0.61 -7.23 7.35
C PHE A 144 0.20 -6.14 6.62
N TYR A 145 1.22 -5.60 7.28
CA TYR A 145 2.24 -4.76 6.64
C TYR A 145 3.50 -5.57 6.33
N ASN A 146 4.12 -5.27 5.20
CA ASN A 146 5.46 -5.78 4.88
C ASN A 146 6.56 -4.89 5.52
N PRO A 147 7.78 -5.43 5.74
CA PRO A 147 8.89 -4.69 6.33
C PRO A 147 9.24 -3.38 5.61
N ASP A 148 9.22 -3.39 4.28
CA ASP A 148 9.53 -2.21 3.47
C ASP A 148 8.49 -1.10 3.64
N HIS A 149 7.19 -1.44 3.73
CA HIS A 149 6.14 -0.47 4.00
C HIS A 149 6.35 0.21 5.34
N VAL A 150 6.70 -0.56 6.38
CA VAL A 150 6.96 -0.03 7.72
C VAL A 150 8.19 0.86 7.73
N ARG A 151 9.30 0.41 7.12
CA ARG A 151 10.55 1.18 7.03
C ARG A 151 10.29 2.50 6.28
N ASN A 152 9.61 2.45 5.15
CA ASN A 152 9.21 3.63 4.39
C ASN A 152 8.31 4.55 5.22
N TYR A 153 7.31 4.01 5.94
CA TYR A 153 6.41 4.82 6.74
C TYR A 153 7.15 5.56 7.87
N LEU A 154 8.05 4.89 8.59
CA LEU A 154 8.78 5.47 9.73
C LEU A 154 9.88 6.44 9.31
N PHE A 155 10.52 6.22 8.17
CA PHE A 155 11.74 6.92 7.74
C PHE A 155 11.59 7.70 6.43
N ARG A 156 10.38 7.88 5.88
CA ARG A 156 10.12 8.67 4.66
C ARG A 156 10.72 10.08 4.68
N GLU A 157 10.86 10.69 5.86
CA GLU A 157 11.49 12.02 6.03
C GLU A 157 13.02 12.01 5.91
N ASN A 158 13.66 10.84 5.95
CA ASN A 158 15.11 10.69 5.78
C ASN A 158 15.51 10.52 4.31
N VAL A 159 14.54 10.48 3.39
CA VAL A 159 14.81 10.71 1.95
C VAL A 159 15.17 12.18 1.84
N GLU A 160 16.36 12.49 1.30
CA GLU A 160 16.94 13.84 1.25
C GLU A 160 15.86 14.90 1.05
N ALA A 161 15.73 15.80 2.03
CA ALA A 161 14.72 16.85 1.97
C ALA A 161 14.91 17.60 0.66
N LYS A 162 13.84 17.74 -0.13
CA LYS A 162 13.89 18.49 -1.39
C LYS A 162 14.63 19.80 -1.15
N PRO A 163 15.66 20.11 -1.95
CA PRO A 163 16.49 21.28 -1.73
C PRO A 163 15.59 22.52 -1.61
N LYS A 164 15.68 23.22 -0.47
CA LYS A 164 14.85 24.40 -0.20
C LYS A 164 15.50 25.68 -0.71
N ASP A 165 16.82 25.72 -0.72
CA ASP A 165 17.62 26.85 -1.19
C ASP A 165 17.76 26.84 -2.72
N PHE A 166 17.85 28.04 -3.31
CA PHE A 166 17.94 28.24 -4.75
C PHE A 166 19.12 27.49 -5.36
N LEU A 167 20.31 27.60 -4.74
CA LEU A 167 21.53 26.96 -5.23
C LEU A 167 21.39 25.44 -5.27
N SER A 168 20.78 24.86 -4.23
CA SER A 168 20.58 23.43 -4.13
C SER A 168 19.48 22.91 -5.08
N LYS A 169 18.48 23.73 -5.43
CA LYS A 169 17.46 23.40 -6.46
C LYS A 169 18.07 23.44 -7.86
N PHE A 170 18.84 24.50 -8.13
CA PHE A 170 19.56 24.71 -9.38
C PHE A 170 20.54 23.56 -9.68
N LEU A 171 21.34 23.14 -8.69
CA LEU A 171 22.29 22.03 -8.84
C LEU A 171 21.61 20.66 -9.02
N ASN A 172 20.38 20.49 -8.55
CA ASN A 172 19.62 19.24 -8.69
C ASN A 172 18.68 19.21 -9.92
N GLY A 173 18.70 20.24 -10.77
CA GLY A 173 17.92 20.27 -12.01
C GLY A 173 16.40 20.26 -11.80
N GLN A 174 15.91 20.65 -10.63
CA GLN A 174 14.48 20.88 -10.38
C GLN A 174 14.23 22.40 -10.36
N GLU A 175 13.49 22.92 -11.35
CA GLU A 175 12.98 24.31 -11.32
C GLU A 175 12.04 24.53 -10.11
#